data_AF-W9G0I7-F1
#
_entry.id   AF-W9G0I7-F1
#
_cell.length_a   1.000
_cell.length_b   1.000
_cell.length_c   1.000
_cell.angle_alpha   90.00
_cell.angle_beta   90.00
_cell.angle_gamma   90.00
#
_symmetry.space_group_name_H-M   'P 1'
#
loop_
_entity.id
_entity.type
_entity.pdbx_description
1 polymer ?
#
loop_
_entity_poly.entity_id
_entity_poly.type
_entity_poly.pdbx_seq_one_letter_code
_entity_poly.pdbx_strand_id
1 'polypeptide(L)'
;MEAAEDARLVVTVESAPTLMGCPACGVLARSHGRRTVELIDSPCFGRRVRIRWLKRTWSCPEPACPVGTFTEQDEQVARPRALLTVRACRWAIEQLRREHASVHGLARQLGTSWATVWRSVRPLLQAAADDESRFAGVSTLGVDEHV
;
A
#
# COMPACT_ATOMS: atom_id res chain seq x y z
N MET A 1 -20.17 25.92 -17.07
CA MET A 1 -20.01 24.45 -17.17
C MET A 1 -18.89 24.06 -16.22
N GLU A 2 -19.22 23.89 -14.94
CA GLU A 2 -18.28 23.47 -13.90
C GLU A 2 -17.75 22.08 -14.25
N ALA A 3 -16.42 21.95 -14.32
CA ALA A 3 -15.78 20.65 -14.39
C ALA A 3 -16.24 19.85 -13.17
N ALA A 4 -16.91 18.73 -13.37
CA ALA A 4 -17.23 17.80 -12.31
C ALA A 4 -15.96 17.55 -11.50
N GLU A 5 -15.93 18.01 -10.25
CA GLU A 5 -14.91 17.59 -9.29
C GLU A 5 -14.83 16.08 -9.39
N ASP A 6 -13.68 15.59 -9.84
CA ASP A 6 -13.35 14.20 -10.04
C ASP A 6 -13.70 13.42 -8.76
N ALA A 7 -14.89 12.83 -8.74
CA ALA A 7 -15.60 12.48 -7.52
C ALA A 7 -14.88 11.35 -6.80
N ARG A 8 -13.91 11.69 -5.96
CA ARG A 8 -13.12 10.73 -5.18
C ARG A 8 -13.87 10.30 -3.91
N LEU A 9 -13.88 9.01 -3.63
CA LEU A 9 -14.29 8.48 -2.34
C LEU A 9 -13.12 8.62 -1.37
N VAL A 10 -13.34 9.28 -0.23
CA VAL A 10 -12.34 9.38 0.84
C VAL A 10 -12.83 8.57 2.03
N VAL A 11 -12.04 7.57 2.44
CA VAL A 11 -12.35 6.74 3.62
C VAL A 11 -11.33 7.05 4.69
N THR A 12 -11.80 7.41 5.88
CA THR A 12 -10.92 7.61 7.04
C THR A 12 -10.87 6.32 7.83
N VAL A 13 -9.66 5.85 8.13
CA VAL A 13 -9.43 4.58 8.85
C VAL A 13 -8.49 4.80 10.01
N GLU A 14 -8.73 4.05 11.07
CA GLU A 14 -7.84 3.97 12.22
C GLU A 14 -7.77 2.54 12.74
N SER A 15 -6.63 2.18 13.31
CA SER A 15 -6.46 0.92 14.01
C SER A 15 -7.20 0.95 15.34
N ALA A 16 -7.76 -0.21 15.70
CA ALA A 16 -8.37 -0.43 16.99
C ALA A 16 -7.38 -0.12 18.13
N PRO A 17 -7.85 0.32 19.31
CA PRO A 17 -6.98 0.51 20.46
C PRO A 17 -6.30 -0.81 20.86
N THR A 18 -4.98 -0.82 20.89
CA THR A 18 -4.16 -1.97 21.31
C THR A 18 -2.98 -1.50 22.17
N LEU A 19 -2.41 -2.42 22.96
CA LEU A 19 -1.14 -2.18 23.64
C LEU A 19 0.00 -2.15 22.60
N MET A 20 0.95 -1.24 22.80
CA MET A 20 2.12 -1.10 21.94
C MET A 20 3.39 -1.11 22.78
N GLY A 21 4.32 -2.01 22.47
CA GLY A 21 5.68 -1.98 23.01
C GLY A 21 6.58 -1.08 22.17
N CYS A 22 7.54 -0.39 22.80
CA CYS A 22 8.59 0.32 22.09
C CYS A 22 9.37 -0.68 21.22
N PRO A 23 9.57 -0.41 19.91
CA PRO A 23 10.26 -1.34 19.02
C PRO A 23 11.74 -1.55 19.36
N ALA A 24 12.34 -0.67 20.18
CA ALA A 24 13.74 -0.81 20.60
C ALA A 24 13.93 -1.49 21.96
N CYS A 25 13.14 -1.14 22.98
CA CYS A 25 13.33 -1.64 24.36
C CYS A 25 12.16 -2.46 24.92
N GLY A 26 11.06 -2.62 24.17
CA GLY A 26 9.89 -3.42 24.59
C GLY A 26 8.97 -2.76 25.64
N VAL A 27 9.39 -1.68 26.30
CA VAL A 27 8.58 -0.95 27.29
C VAL A 27 7.26 -0.50 26.68
N LEU A 28 6.16 -0.62 27.42
CA LEU A 28 4.84 -0.18 26.99
C LEU A 28 4.83 1.32 26.67
N ALA A 29 4.59 1.64 25.41
CA ALA A 29 4.57 3.00 24.90
C ALA A 29 3.22 3.67 25.20
N ARG A 30 3.26 4.97 25.41
CA ARG A 30 2.07 5.80 25.63
C ARG A 30 1.57 6.36 24.31
N SER A 31 0.25 6.34 24.12
CA SER A 31 -0.35 6.99 22.95
C SER A 31 -0.07 8.50 23.02
N HIS A 32 0.57 9.02 21.97
CA HIS A 32 1.04 10.40 21.84
C HIS A 32 0.30 11.12 20.69
N GLY A 33 -0.98 10.80 20.48
CA GLY A 33 -1.82 11.38 19.44
C GLY A 33 -1.90 10.56 18.14
N ARG A 34 -2.26 11.23 17.05
CA ARG A 34 -2.40 10.63 15.72
C ARG A 34 -1.87 11.57 14.65
N ARG A 35 -1.32 10.99 13.58
CA ARG A 35 -0.89 11.67 12.36
C ARG A 35 -1.67 11.10 11.18
N THR A 36 -2.24 11.98 10.37
CA THR A 36 -2.93 11.58 9.14
C THR A 36 -1.93 11.37 8.00
N VAL A 37 -2.06 10.25 7.30
CA VAL A 37 -1.39 9.97 6.03
C VAL A 37 -2.45 9.66 4.99
N GLU A 38 -2.32 10.24 3.80
CA GLU A 38 -3.19 9.92 2.67
C GLU A 38 -2.54 8.88 1.76
N LEU A 39 -3.29 7.84 1.42
CA LEU A 39 -2.88 6.75 0.55
C LEU A 39 -3.83 6.63 -0.65
N ILE A 40 -3.27 6.28 -1.80
CA ILE A 40 -3.98 5.90 -3.01
C ILE A 40 -4.47 4.47 -2.85
N ASP A 41 -5.76 4.24 -3.07
CA ASP A 41 -6.36 2.92 -2.91
C ASP A 41 -7.05 2.42 -4.19
N SER A 42 -7.39 1.13 -4.22
CA SER A 42 -8.09 0.52 -5.36
C SER A 42 -9.40 1.26 -5.66
N PRO A 43 -9.75 1.52 -6.93
CA PRO A 43 -11.03 2.14 -7.28
C PRO A 43 -12.21 1.37 -6.70
N CYS A 44 -13.28 2.10 -6.37
CA CYS A 44 -14.50 1.52 -5.82
C CYS A 44 -15.71 2.21 -6.46
N PHE A 45 -16.68 1.45 -6.94
CA PHE A 45 -17.87 1.96 -7.66
C PHE A 45 -17.52 2.91 -8.82
N GLY A 46 -16.46 2.61 -9.58
CA GLY A 46 -15.98 3.45 -10.67
C GLY A 46 -15.31 4.76 -10.24
N ARG A 47 -15.09 4.97 -8.94
CA ARG A 47 -14.52 6.19 -8.37
C ARG A 47 -13.11 5.96 -7.86
N ARG A 48 -12.28 7.00 -7.97
CA ARG A 48 -10.95 7.07 -7.34
C ARG A 48 -11.11 7.01 -5.82
N VAL A 49 -10.27 6.25 -5.13
CA VAL A 49 -10.31 6.13 -3.67
C VAL A 49 -9.05 6.71 -3.04
N ARG A 50 -9.23 7.43 -1.93
CA ARG A 50 -8.16 7.85 -1.01
C ARG A 50 -8.46 7.33 0.39
N ILE A 51 -7.46 6.71 1.01
CA ILE A 51 -7.52 6.32 2.41
C ILE A 51 -6.81 7.38 3.23
N ARG A 52 -7.52 8.00 4.17
CA ARG A 52 -6.93 8.84 5.23
C ARG A 52 -6.67 7.96 6.44
N TRP A 53 -5.45 7.49 6.57
CA TRP A 53 -5.04 6.67 7.69
C TRP A 53 -4.60 7.56 8.85
N LEU A 54 -5.36 7.49 9.95
CA LEU A 54 -5.04 8.18 11.19
C LEU A 54 -4.07 7.34 12.01
N LYS A 55 -2.79 7.34 11.60
CA LYS A 55 -1.73 6.56 12.24
C LYS A 55 -1.53 7.05 13.67
N ARG A 56 -1.56 6.16 14.64
CA ARG A 56 -1.24 6.52 16.02
C ARG A 56 0.24 6.87 16.16
N THR A 57 0.53 7.88 16.95
CA THR A 57 1.89 8.20 17.39
C THR A 57 2.07 7.72 18.81
N TRP A 58 3.26 7.26 19.14
CA TRP A 58 3.61 6.65 20.41
C TRP A 58 4.83 7.34 21.00
N SER A 59 4.90 7.42 22.32
CA SER A 59 6.10 7.83 23.06
C SER A 59 6.55 6.72 24.00
N CYS A 60 7.83 6.38 23.94
CA CYS A 60 8.48 5.49 24.90
C CYS A 60 8.74 6.26 26.20
N PRO A 61 8.30 5.78 27.36
CA PRO A 61 8.54 6.48 28.63
C PRO A 61 9.94 6.24 29.20
N GLU A 62 10.74 5.31 28.64
CA GLU A 62 12.10 4.98 29.08
C GLU A 62 13.09 6.10 28.69
N PRO A 63 13.64 6.88 29.64
CA PRO A 63 14.50 8.01 29.33
C PRO A 63 15.79 7.64 28.58
N ALA A 64 16.32 6.42 28.78
CA ALA A 64 17.52 5.96 28.09
C ALA A 64 17.25 5.40 26.68
N CYS A 65 15.99 5.31 26.25
CA CYS A 65 15.63 4.72 24.96
C CYS A 65 15.91 5.70 23.80
N PRO A 66 16.68 5.32 22.78
CA PRO A 66 17.04 6.22 21.67
C PRO A 66 15.88 6.53 20.71
N VAL A 67 14.77 5.77 20.77
CA VAL A 67 13.63 5.96 19.87
C VAL A 67 12.82 7.19 20.24
N GLY A 68 12.55 7.39 21.54
CA GLY A 68 11.70 8.48 22.05
C GLY A 68 10.26 8.41 21.54
N THR A 69 10.01 8.83 20.30
CA THR A 69 8.70 8.76 19.64
C THR A 69 8.75 7.98 18.35
N PHE A 70 7.66 7.28 18.05
CA PHE A 70 7.52 6.53 16.82
C PHE A 70 6.07 6.54 16.34
N THR A 71 5.87 6.29 15.06
CA THR A 71 4.53 6.23 14.45
C THR A 71 4.17 4.77 14.21
N GLU A 72 2.90 4.44 14.41
CA GLU A 72 2.29 3.19 14.00
C GLU A 72 2.72 2.82 12.58
N GLN A 73 2.88 1.52 12.33
CA GLN A 73 3.14 1.00 10.99
C GLN A 73 2.48 -0.37 10.89
N ASP A 74 1.70 -0.55 9.82
CA ASP A 74 0.98 -1.76 9.49
C ASP A 74 1.22 -2.05 8.01
N GLU A 75 2.00 -3.10 7.74
CA GLU A 75 2.36 -3.50 6.39
C GLU A 75 1.21 -4.17 5.64
N GLN A 76 0.12 -4.58 6.31
CA GLN A 76 -1.10 -5.03 5.65
C GLN A 76 -1.84 -3.87 4.99
N VAL A 77 -1.72 -2.65 5.54
CA VAL A 77 -2.30 -1.43 4.97
C VAL A 77 -1.40 -0.86 3.88
N ALA A 78 -0.15 -0.53 4.21
CA ALA A 78 0.81 0.06 3.28
C ALA A 78 2.25 -0.09 3.80
N ARG A 79 3.22 -0.34 2.91
CA ARG A 79 4.64 -0.35 3.28
C ARG A 79 5.10 1.03 3.79
N PRO A 80 6.19 1.11 4.58
CA PRO A 80 6.74 2.39 5.00
C PRO A 80 6.98 3.34 3.82
N ARG A 81 6.48 4.58 3.93
CA ARG A 81 6.56 5.63 2.90
C ARG A 81 5.88 5.28 1.55
N ALA A 82 5.08 4.22 1.50
CA ALA A 82 4.30 3.92 0.30
C ALA A 82 3.22 4.97 0.06
N LEU A 83 2.94 5.21 -1.22
CA LEU A 83 1.84 6.06 -1.65
C LEU A 83 0.56 5.27 -1.94
N LEU A 84 0.70 3.97 -2.25
CA LEU A 84 -0.40 3.06 -2.52
C LEU A 84 -0.64 2.14 -1.31
N THR A 85 -1.90 1.80 -1.07
CA THR A 85 -2.24 0.68 -0.18
C THR A 85 -1.75 -0.64 -0.79
N VAL A 86 -1.55 -1.66 0.06
CA VAL A 86 -1.27 -3.03 -0.43
C VAL A 86 -2.40 -3.52 -1.33
N ARG A 87 -3.65 -3.18 -0.98
CA ARG A 87 -4.83 -3.51 -1.79
C ARG A 87 -4.77 -2.89 -3.19
N ALA A 88 -4.38 -1.62 -3.32
CA ALA A 88 -4.20 -0.98 -4.62
C ALA A 88 -3.10 -1.63 -5.45
N CYS A 89 -1.99 -2.03 -4.83
CA CYS A 89 -0.93 -2.76 -5.51
C CYS A 89 -1.43 -4.09 -6.06
N ARG A 90 -2.16 -4.87 -5.25
CA ARG A 90 -2.77 -6.15 -5.69
C ARG A 90 -3.77 -5.93 -6.83
N TRP A 91 -4.65 -4.95 -6.70
CA TRP A 91 -5.61 -4.59 -7.76
C TRP A 91 -4.88 -4.22 -9.06
N ALA A 92 -3.87 -3.36 -9.00
CA ALA A 92 -3.12 -2.96 -10.20
C ALA A 92 -2.44 -4.16 -10.87
N ILE A 93 -1.81 -5.06 -10.10
CA ILE A 93 -1.21 -6.30 -10.63
C ILE A 93 -2.25 -7.19 -11.30
N GLU A 94 -3.43 -7.33 -10.70
CA GLU A 94 -4.53 -8.11 -11.28
C GLU A 94 -5.01 -7.52 -12.61
N GLN A 95 -5.16 -6.19 -12.70
CA GLN A 95 -5.53 -5.52 -13.95
C GLN A 95 -4.46 -5.67 -15.04
N LEU A 96 -3.17 -5.63 -14.68
CA LEU A 96 -2.08 -5.90 -15.62
C LEU A 96 -2.17 -7.34 -16.17
N ARG A 97 -2.44 -8.31 -15.28
CA ARG A 97 -2.40 -9.74 -15.62
C ARG A 97 -3.63 -10.24 -16.38
N ARG A 98 -4.82 -9.76 -16.02
CA ARG A 98 -6.09 -10.30 -16.54
C ARG A 98 -6.74 -9.45 -17.62
N GLU A 99 -6.61 -8.14 -17.49
CA GLU A 99 -7.28 -7.17 -18.38
C GLU A 99 -6.32 -6.57 -19.40
N HIS A 100 -5.05 -7.01 -19.41
CA HIS A 100 -3.98 -6.44 -20.24
C HIS A 100 -3.89 -4.90 -20.15
N ALA A 101 -4.23 -4.35 -18.97
CA ALA A 101 -4.24 -2.91 -18.77
C ALA A 101 -2.82 -2.35 -18.91
N SER A 102 -2.69 -1.14 -19.46
CA SER A 102 -1.41 -0.44 -19.44
C SER A 102 -1.20 0.26 -18.10
N VAL A 103 0.06 0.34 -17.64
CA VAL A 103 0.42 1.08 -16.41
C VAL A 103 -0.05 2.53 -16.48
N HIS A 104 -0.05 3.14 -17.69
CA HIS A 104 -0.58 4.48 -17.89
C HIS A 104 -2.10 4.54 -17.67
N GLY A 105 -2.84 3.56 -18.18
CA GLY A 105 -4.27 3.42 -17.92
C GLY A 105 -4.58 3.26 -16.43
N LEU A 106 -3.80 2.46 -15.71
CA LEU A 106 -3.94 2.29 -14.26
C LEU A 106 -3.64 3.58 -13.50
N ALA A 107 -2.60 4.32 -13.88
CA ALA A 107 -2.28 5.62 -13.29
C ALA A 107 -3.46 6.61 -13.42
N ARG A 108 -4.12 6.63 -14.59
CA ARG A 108 -5.34 7.42 -14.81
C ARG A 108 -6.51 6.94 -13.94
N GLN A 109 -6.70 5.64 -13.78
CA GLN A 109 -7.78 5.11 -12.91
C GLN A 109 -7.54 5.40 -11.43
N LEU A 110 -6.27 5.39 -10.98
CA LEU A 110 -5.88 5.69 -9.59
C LEU A 110 -5.73 7.19 -9.31
N GLY A 111 -5.73 8.02 -10.34
CA GLY A 111 -5.49 9.47 -10.25
C GLY A 111 -4.08 9.78 -9.73
N THR A 112 -3.07 9.14 -10.31
CA THR A 112 -1.65 9.34 -9.95
C THR A 112 -0.76 9.26 -11.18
N SER A 113 0.56 9.34 -11.01
CA SER A 113 1.53 9.22 -12.10
C SER A 113 1.88 7.77 -12.41
N TRP A 114 2.27 7.54 -13.67
CA TRP A 114 2.82 6.26 -14.12
C TRP A 114 3.97 5.78 -13.22
N ALA A 115 4.90 6.68 -12.88
CA ALA A 115 6.06 6.36 -12.05
C ALA A 115 5.67 5.91 -10.63
N THR A 116 4.60 6.49 -10.08
CA THR A 116 4.07 6.08 -8.78
C THR A 116 3.53 4.65 -8.83
N VAL A 117 2.69 4.34 -9.82
CA VAL A 117 2.16 2.98 -10.00
C VAL A 117 3.30 1.99 -10.22
N TRP A 118 4.21 2.28 -11.16
CA TRP A 118 5.30 1.38 -11.52
C TRP A 118 6.23 1.09 -10.35
N ARG A 119 6.66 2.13 -9.61
CA ARG A 119 7.52 1.96 -8.43
C ARG A 119 6.84 1.13 -7.33
N SER A 120 5.52 1.19 -7.22
CA SER A 120 4.75 0.41 -6.26
C SER A 120 4.59 -1.06 -6.65
N VAL A 121 4.35 -1.37 -7.93
CA VAL A 121 4.05 -2.75 -8.37
C VAL A 121 5.26 -3.52 -8.88
N ARG A 122 6.26 -2.85 -9.46
CA ARG A 122 7.46 -3.51 -10.04
C ARG A 122 8.16 -4.46 -9.05
N PRO A 123 8.43 -4.08 -7.79
CA PRO A 123 9.10 -5.01 -6.86
C PRO A 123 8.28 -6.27 -6.57
N LEU A 124 6.95 -6.16 -6.55
CA LEU A 124 6.05 -7.29 -6.32
C LEU A 124 6.00 -8.21 -7.55
N LEU A 125 5.98 -7.62 -8.75
CA LEU A 125 6.05 -8.36 -10.00
C LEU A 125 7.39 -9.09 -10.16
N GLN A 126 8.49 -8.43 -9.81
CA GLN A 126 9.83 -9.03 -9.82
C GLN A 126 9.91 -10.20 -8.85
N ALA A 127 9.49 -10.02 -7.59
CA ALA A 127 9.46 -11.10 -6.61
C ALA A 127 8.61 -12.29 -7.07
N ALA A 128 7.46 -12.04 -7.73
CA ALA A 128 6.62 -13.10 -8.28
C ALA A 128 7.22 -13.79 -9.52
N ALA A 129 8.08 -13.10 -10.28
CA ALA A 129 8.78 -13.68 -11.41
C ALA A 129 9.95 -14.55 -10.96
N ASP A 130 10.66 -14.10 -9.91
CA ASP A 130 11.81 -14.77 -9.29
C ASP A 130 11.40 -15.97 -8.41
N ASP A 131 10.12 -16.09 -8.06
CA ASP A 131 9.59 -17.23 -7.30
C ASP A 131 9.50 -18.49 -8.17
N GLU A 132 10.51 -19.35 -8.10
CA GLU A 132 10.56 -20.64 -8.82
C GLU A 132 9.46 -21.62 -8.36
N SER A 133 8.90 -21.45 -7.16
CA SER A 133 7.82 -22.31 -6.68
C SER A 133 6.54 -22.18 -7.51
N ARG A 134 6.42 -21.13 -8.34
CA ARG A 134 5.34 -20.98 -9.33
C ARG A 134 5.24 -22.12 -10.34
N PHE A 135 6.30 -22.92 -10.46
CA PHE A 135 6.37 -24.10 -11.31
C PHE A 135 6.21 -25.42 -10.54
N ALA A 136 5.99 -25.39 -9.23
CA ALA A 136 5.79 -26.60 -8.45
C ALA A 136 4.60 -27.41 -9.00
N GLY A 137 4.85 -28.67 -9.37
CA GLY A 137 3.83 -29.54 -9.98
C GLY A 137 3.60 -29.32 -11.48
N VAL A 138 4.32 -28.39 -12.12
CA VAL A 138 4.28 -28.21 -13.58
C VAL A 138 5.27 -29.17 -14.24
N SER A 139 4.78 -30.11 -15.03
CA SER A 139 5.61 -31.09 -15.76
C SER A 139 6.00 -30.65 -17.17
N THR A 140 5.39 -29.61 -17.71
CA THR A 140 5.59 -29.16 -19.10
C THR A 140 5.40 -27.65 -19.18
N LEU A 141 6.34 -26.95 -19.82
CA LEU A 141 6.27 -25.52 -20.09
C LEU A 141 6.05 -25.29 -21.58
N GLY A 142 4.95 -24.61 -21.93
CA GLY A 142 4.76 -24.06 -23.27
C GLY A 142 5.46 -22.71 -23.36
N VAL A 143 6.29 -22.54 -24.39
CA VAL A 143 6.92 -21.26 -24.71
C VAL A 143 6.13 -20.67 -25.87
N ASP A 144 5.55 -19.49 -25.68
CA ASP A 144 4.95 -18.72 -26.76
C ASP A 144 6.05 -17.81 -27.35
N GLU A 145 6.31 -17.93 -28.65
CA GLU A 145 7.11 -16.95 -29.37
C GLU A 145 6.19 -15.87 -29.93
N HIS A 146 6.39 -14.64 -29.47
CA HIS A 146 5.88 -13.47 -30.17
C HIS A 146 7.07 -12.86 -30.92
N VAL A 147 7.09 -13.07 -32.25
CA VAL A 147 8.04 -12.44 -33.18
C VAL A 147 7.55 -11.06 -33.56
#